data_AF-A0A6H0WNE4-F1
#
_entry.id   AF-A0A6H0WNE4-F1
#
_cell.length_a   1.000
_cell.length_b   1.000
_cell.length_c   1.000
_cell.angle_alpha   90.00
_cell.angle_beta   90.00
_cell.angle_gamma   90.00
#
_symmetry.space_group_name_H-M   'P 1'
#
loop_
_entity.id
_entity.type
_entity.pdbx_description
1 polymer ?
#
loop_
_entity_poly.entity_id
_entity_poly.type
_entity_poly.pdbx_seq_one_letter_code
_entity_poly.pdbx_strand_id
1 'polypeptide(L)' 'MDYIYKEKKNGNRIISIRDKWENALIEFEQKGNQIDIVINYRNEKTTKFSLPIETFEKVYQDIKNK' A
#
# COMPACT_ATOMS: atom_id res chain seq x y z
N MET A 1 3.39 3.42 -14.16
CA MET A 1 3.16 2.66 -12.92
C MET A 1 2.33 1.44 -13.27
N ASP A 2 2.70 0.28 -12.75
CA ASP A 2 1.91 -0.96 -12.94
C ASP A 2 1.17 -1.27 -11.65
N TYR A 3 -0.16 -1.35 -11.72
CA TYR A 3 -1.02 -1.68 -10.59
C TYR A 3 -1.39 -3.16 -10.64
N ILE A 4 -1.09 -3.90 -9.57
CA ILE A 4 -1.38 -5.32 -9.48
C ILE A 4 -2.10 -5.60 -8.16
N TYR A 5 -3.28 -6.21 -8.27
CA TYR A 5 -3.99 -6.76 -7.12
C TYR A 5 -3.51 -8.20 -6.85
N LYS A 6 -3.14 -8.51 -5.60
CA LYS A 6 -2.78 -9.86 -5.18
C LYS A 6 -3.44 -10.20 -3.85
N GLU A 7 -4.13 -11.32 -3.79
CA GLU A 7 -4.64 -11.85 -2.53
C GLU A 7 -3.63 -12.85 -1.96
N LYS A 8 -3.15 -12.65 -0.73
CA LYS A 8 -2.28 -13.64 -0.07
C LYS A 8 -3.14 -14.76 0.51
N LYS A 9 -2.60 -15.99 0.50
CA LYS A 9 -3.27 -17.22 1.00
C LYS A 9 -3.71 -17.17 2.47
N ASN A 10 -3.22 -16.19 3.25
CA ASN A 10 -3.55 -16.00 4.66
C ASN A 10 -4.77 -15.08 4.90
N GLY A 11 -5.51 -14.69 3.85
CA GLY A 11 -6.66 -13.79 3.95
C GLY A 11 -6.31 -12.31 3.98
N ASN A 12 -5.01 -11.95 3.96
CA ASN A 12 -4.59 -10.56 3.84
C ASN A 12 -4.67 -10.12 2.38
N ARG A 13 -5.36 -9.00 2.14
CA ARG A 13 -5.41 -8.34 0.83
C ARG A 13 -4.17 -7.50 0.64
N ILE A 14 -3.57 -7.60 -0.55
CA ILE A 14 -2.42 -6.80 -0.94
C ILE A 14 -2.67 -6.10 -2.26
N ILE A 15 -2.48 -4.80 -2.25
CA ILE A 15 -2.34 -4.02 -3.46
C ILE A 15 -0.85 -3.75 -3.64
N SER A 16 -0.29 -4.16 -4.76
CA SER A 16 1.10 -3.91 -5.12
C SER A 16 1.14 -2.93 -6.30
N ILE A 17 1.87 -1.84 -6.13
CA ILE A 17 2.11 -0.84 -7.17
C ILE A 17 3.60 -0.85 -7.49
N ARG A 18 3.94 -1.19 -8.73
CA ARG A 18 5.32 -1.06 -9.22
C ARG A 18 5.48 0.32 -9.83
N ASP A 19 6.33 1.13 -9.22
CA ASP A 19 6.84 2.34 -9.86
C ASP A 19 8.16 2.01 -10.55
N LYS A 20 8.16 2.07 -11.88
CA LYS A 20 9.35 1.83 -12.71
C LYS A 20 10.29 3.02 -12.69
N TRP A 21 9.79 4.24 -12.48
CA TRP A 21 10.58 5.47 -12.48
C TRP A 21 11.42 5.57 -11.20
N GLU A 22 10.74 5.42 -10.06
CA GLU A 22 11.38 5.38 -8.73
C GLU A 22 12.06 4.02 -8.43
N ASN A 23 11.96 3.06 -9.36
CA ASN A 23 12.44 1.69 -9.20
C ASN A 23 11.96 1.03 -7.88
N ALA A 24 10.75 1.39 -7.44
CA ALA A 24 10.17 1.03 -6.15
C ALA A 24 8.98 0.08 -6.30
N LEU A 25 8.78 -0.76 -5.30
CA LEU A 25 7.56 -1.55 -5.11
C LEU A 25 6.84 -1.05 -3.86
N ILE A 26 5.62 -0.55 -4.04
CA ILE A 26 4.76 -0.08 -2.96
C ILE A 26 3.72 -1.19 -2.70
N GLU A 27 3.61 -1.65 -1.47
CA GLU A 27 2.66 -2.67 -1.06
C GLU A 27 1.76 -2.13 0.05
N PHE A 28 0.45 -2.22 -0.16
CA PHE A 28 -0.56 -1.93 0.84
C PHE A 28 -1.06 -3.26 1.40
N GLU A 29 -0.72 -3.57 2.65
CA GLU A 29 -1.15 -4.80 3.32
C GLU A 29 -2.21 -4.49 4.38
N GLN A 30 -3.39 -5.10 4.27
CA GLN A 30 -4.40 -5.03 5.32
C GLN A 30 -4.13 -6.08 6.41
N LYS A 31 -4.07 -5.64 7.68
CA LYS A 31 -3.90 -6.49 8.87
C LYS A 31 -4.93 -6.09 9.92
N GLY A 32 -6.06 -6.79 9.95
CA GLY A 32 -7.17 -6.43 10.85
C GLY A 32 -7.71 -5.03 10.55
N ASN A 33 -7.64 -4.12 11.52
CA ASN A 33 -8.08 -2.71 11.39
C ASN A 33 -6.95 -1.73 11.00
N GLN A 34 -5.82 -2.25 10.53
CA GLN A 34 -4.66 -1.45 10.13
C GLN A 34 -4.31 -1.72 8.66
N ILE A 35 -3.83 -0.69 7.98
CA ILE A 35 -3.17 -0.80 6.69
C ILE A 35 -1.69 -0.45 6.85
N ASP A 36 -0.83 -1.35 6.39
CA ASP A 36 0.60 -1.13 6.28
C ASP A 36 0.93 -0.71 4.85
N ILE A 37 1.63 0.40 4.68
CA ILE A 37 2.20 0.86 3.41
C ILE A 37 3.69 0.59 3.47
N VAL A 38 4.16 -0.36 2.67
CA VAL A 38 5.57 -0.76 2.60
C VAL A 38 6.13 -0.32 1.27
N ILE A 39 7.20 0.48 1.29
CA ILE A 39 7.90 0.94 0.09
C ILE A 39 9.26 0.25 0.06
N ASN A 40 9.41 -0.66 -0.90
CA ASN A 40 10.63 -1.39 -1.18
C ASN A 40 11.34 -0.77 -2.38
N TYR A 41 12.34 0.07 -2.11
CA TYR A 41 13.27 0.57 -3.12
C TYR A 41 14.30 -0.51 -3.44
N ARG A 42 14.60 -0.71 -4.73
CA ARG A 42 15.61 -1.70 -5.12
C ARG A 42 17.00 -1.21 -4.68
N ASN A 43 17.63 -1.94 -3.77
CA ASN A 43 18.96 -1.66 -3.18
C ASN A 43 19.00 -0.54 -2.12
N GLU A 44 17.86 -0.06 -1.61
CA GLU A 44 17.83 0.94 -0.54
C GLU A 44 16.99 0.48 0.66
N LYS A 45 16.92 1.31 1.71
CA LYS A 45 16.15 1.00 2.91
C LYS A 45 14.66 0.96 2.62
N THR A 46 14.01 -0.13 3.05
CA THR A 46 12.56 -0.23 3.08
C THR A 46 11.97 0.81 4.04
N THR A 47 10.95 1.53 3.59
CA THR A 47 10.16 2.40 4.45
C THR A 47 8.80 1.76 4.73
N LYS A 48 8.33 1.85 5.96
CA LYS A 48 7.02 1.32 6.36
C LYS A 48 6.23 2.40 7.11
N PHE A 49 5.00 2.60 6.68
CA PHE A 49 4.00 3.39 7.39
C PHE A 49 2.84 2.48 7.78
N SER A 50 2.23 2.76 8.92
CA SER A 50 1.10 2.00 9.43
C SER A 50 0.05 2.99 9.91
N LEU A 51 -1.19 2.80 9.48
CA LEU A 51 -2.30 3.65 9.90
C LEU A 51 -3.60 2.85 10.04
N PRO A 52 -4.55 3.32 10.88
CA PRO A 52 -5.88 2.72 10.95
C PRO A 52 -6.59 2.77 9.59
N ILE A 53 -7.36 1.74 9.25
CA ILE A 53 -8.10 1.67 7.98
C ILE A 53 -9.06 2.86 7.85
N GLU A 54 -9.75 3.22 8.93
CA GLU A 54 -10.66 4.37 8.96
C GLU A 54 -9.96 5.68 8.53
N THR A 55 -8.70 5.86 8.92
CA THR A 55 -7.93 7.05 8.53
C THR A 55 -7.62 7.04 7.04
N PHE A 56 -7.22 5.88 6.50
CA PHE A 56 -6.94 5.72 5.08
C PHE A 56 -8.19 5.95 4.22
N GLU A 57 -9.34 5.41 4.64
CA GLU A 57 -10.63 5.58 3.97
C GLU A 57 -11.08 7.05 3.97
N LYS A 58 -10.97 7.76 5.10
CA LYS A 58 -11.30 9.19 5.18
C LYS A 58 -10.47 10.01 4.19
N VAL A 59 -9.15 9.81 4.16
CA VAL A 59 -8.26 10.49 3.22
C VAL A 59 -8.66 10.21 1.77
N TYR A 60 -8.99 8.96 1.43
CA TYR A 60 -9.43 8.61 0.09
C TYR A 60 -10.75 9.31 -0.29
N GLN A 61 -11.73 9.36 0.61
CA GLN A 61 -12.99 10.06 0.37
C GLN A 61 -12.77 11.57 0.18
N ASP A 62 -11.93 12.19 1.01
CA ASP A 62 -11.60 13.62 0.90
C ASP A 62 -10.90 13.97 -0.42
N ILE A 63 -10.09 13.07 -0.98
CA ILE A 63 -9.47 13.24 -2.29
C ILE A 63 -10.50 13.08 -3.42
N LYS A 64 -11.40 12.09 -3.31
CA LYS A 64 -12.40 11.78 -4.35
C LYS A 64 -13.50 12.83 -4.46
N ASN A 65 -13.84 13.49 -3.36
CA ASN A 65 -14.90 14.52 -3.29
C ASN A 65 -14.40 15.93 -3.63
N LYS A 66 -13.19 16.08 -4.18
CA LYS A 66 -12.67 17.31 -4.78
C LYS A 66 -12.83 17.29 -6.29
#